data_AF-A0A7T8IG77-F1
#
_entry.id   AF-A0A7T8IG77-F1
#
_cell.length_a   1.000
_cell.length_b   1.000
_cell.length_c   1.000
_cell.angle_alpha   90.00
_cell.angle_beta   90.00
_cell.angle_gamma   90.00
#
_symmetry.space_group_name_H-M   'P 1'
#
loop_
_entity.id
_entity.type
_entity.pdbx_description
1 polymer ?
#
loop_
_entity_poly.entity_id
_entity_poly.type
_entity_poly.pdbx_seq_one_letter_code
_entity_poly.pdbx_strand_id
1 'polypeptide(L)' 'MQSGKNVAKILKLFYILILYGFLVHVAAQHAEYPIECKTDDDCPAVVIRSIILNLTYVCMDNFCVSRIARN' A
#
# COMPACT_ATOMS: atom_id res chain seq x y z
N MET A 1 21.64 -41.07 1.38
CA MET A 1 21.82 -39.67 0.91
C MET A 1 20.54 -39.11 0.25
N GLN A 2 19.41 -39.07 0.96
CA GLN A 2 18.13 -38.50 0.44
C GLN A 2 17.68 -37.23 1.19
N SER A 3 18.21 -36.97 2.39
CA SER A 3 17.78 -35.86 3.24
C SER A 3 18.05 -34.48 2.62
N GLY A 4 19.20 -34.29 1.97
CA GLY A 4 19.57 -33.00 1.36
C GLY A 4 18.70 -32.57 0.16
N LYS A 5 18.12 -33.52 -0.60
CA LYS A 5 17.23 -33.22 -1.73
C LYS A 5 15.90 -32.61 -1.27
N ASN A 6 15.42 -33.00 -0.10
CA ASN A 6 14.17 -32.48 0.47
C ASN A 6 14.38 -31.09 1.05
N VAL A 7 15.51 -30.86 1.72
CA VAL A 7 15.87 -29.52 2.25
C VAL A 7 16.00 -28.50 1.12
N ALA A 8 16.65 -28.85 0.01
CA ALA A 8 16.78 -27.95 -1.14
C ALA A 8 15.43 -27.59 -1.80
N LYS A 9 14.47 -28.53 -1.83
CA LYS A 9 13.11 -28.28 -2.33
C LYS A 9 12.33 -27.34 -1.41
N ILE A 10 12.44 -27.57 -0.10
CA ILE A 10 11.79 -26.75 0.92
C ILE A 10 12.34 -25.32 0.87
N LEU A 11 13.65 -25.15 0.77
CA LEU A 11 14.29 -23.83 0.67
C LEU A 11 13.83 -23.07 -0.57
N LYS A 12 13.70 -23.75 -1.72
CA LYS A 12 13.17 -23.16 -2.97
C LYS A 12 11.70 -22.72 -2.81
N LEU A 13 10.87 -23.49 -2.12
CA LEU A 13 9.49 -23.10 -1.84
C LEU A 13 9.43 -21.84 -0.98
N PHE A 14 10.21 -21.79 0.10
CA PHE A 14 10.29 -20.59 0.95
C PHE A 14 10.77 -19.37 0.18
N TYR A 15 11.78 -19.51 -0.67
CA TYR A 15 12.27 -18.43 -1.52
C TYR A 15 11.17 -17.88 -2.44
N ILE A 16 10.39 -18.74 -3.08
CA ILE A 16 9.27 -18.33 -3.95
C ILE A 16 8.19 -17.60 -3.14
N LEU A 17 7.84 -18.09 -1.95
CA LEU A 17 6.84 -17.46 -1.08
C LEU A 17 7.28 -16.07 -0.62
N ILE A 18 8.54 -15.91 -0.22
CA ILE A 18 9.11 -14.62 0.18
C ILE A 18 9.08 -13.65 -1.01
N LEU A 19 9.47 -14.10 -2.19
CA LEU A 19 9.52 -13.28 -3.40
C LEU A 19 8.11 -12.84 -3.83
N TYR A 20 7.13 -13.73 -3.73
CA TYR A 20 5.72 -13.41 -3.95
C TYR A 20 5.19 -12.41 -2.92
N GLY A 21 5.49 -12.62 -1.64
CA GLY A 21 5.13 -11.70 -0.57
C GLY A 21 5.69 -10.29 -0.79
N PHE A 22 6.95 -10.19 -1.22
CA PHE A 22 7.57 -8.92 -1.56
C PHE A 22 6.88 -8.23 -2.74
N LEU A 23 6.57 -8.96 -3.81
CA LEU A 23 5.82 -8.44 -4.96
C LEU A 23 4.44 -7.92 -4.57
N VAL A 24 3.71 -8.66 -3.72
CA VAL A 24 2.40 -8.23 -3.21
C VAL A 24 2.53 -7.01 -2.32
N HIS A 25 3.57 -6.93 -1.48
CA HIS A 25 3.80 -5.78 -0.61
C HIS A 25 4.09 -4.51 -1.41
N VAL A 26 4.96 -4.61 -2.42
CA VAL A 26 5.26 -3.50 -3.35
C VAL A 26 4.00 -3.10 -4.13
N ALA A 27 3.23 -4.07 -4.63
CA ALA A 27 1.97 -3.78 -5.31
C ALA A 27 0.96 -3.06 -4.40
N ALA A 28 0.86 -3.45 -3.12
CA ALA A 28 -0.02 -2.82 -2.15
C ALA A 28 0.41 -1.38 -1.80
N GLN A 29 1.71 -1.10 -1.73
CA GLN A 29 2.22 0.26 -1.49
C GLN A 29 2.06 1.18 -2.71
N HIS A 30 2.08 0.63 -3.92
CA HIS A 30 1.89 1.40 -5.15
C HIS A 30 0.44 1.39 -5.67
N ALA A 31 -0.46 0.64 -5.04
CA ALA A 31 -1.89 0.65 -5.32
C ALA A 31 -2.63 1.78 -4.59
N GLU A 32 -1.95 2.88 -4.25
CA GLU A 32 -2.62 4.19 -4.20
C GLU A 32 -3.01 4.53 -5.64
N TYR A 33 -4.12 3.96 -6.08
CA TYR A 33 -4.78 4.42 -7.29
C TYR A 33 -5.06 5.91 -7.05
N PRO A 34 -4.48 6.80 -7.88
CA PRO A 34 -4.71 8.21 -7.69
C PRO A 34 -6.21 8.40 -7.93
N ILE A 35 -6.93 8.73 -6.86
CA ILE A 35 -8.39 8.85 -6.91
C ILE A 35 -8.65 10.12 -7.70
N GLU A 36 -9.15 9.96 -8.91
CA GLU A 36 -9.51 11.10 -9.74
C GLU A 36 -10.64 11.89 -9.06
N CYS A 37 -10.51 13.20 -9.07
CA CYS A 37 -11.46 14.12 -8.47
C CYS A 37 -11.67 15.32 -9.38
N LYS A 38 -12.84 15.94 -9.28
CA LYS A 38 -13.15 17.20 -9.96
C LYS A 38 -13.31 18.34 -8.95
N THR A 39 -13.77 18.00 -7.77
CA THR A 39 -13.99 18.87 -6.61
C THR A 39 -13.54 18.16 -5.33
N ASP A 40 -13.30 18.93 -4.26
CA ASP A 40 -12.88 18.38 -2.97
C ASP A 40 -13.89 17.35 -2.40
N ASP A 41 -15.17 17.49 -2.74
CA ASP A 41 -16.26 16.58 -2.33
C ASP A 41 -16.17 15.18 -2.97
N ASP A 42 -15.47 15.04 -4.10
CA ASP A 42 -15.24 13.74 -4.75
C ASP A 42 -14.19 12.91 -4.00
N CYS A 43 -13.37 13.57 -3.17
CA CYS A 43 -12.34 12.90 -2.41
C CYS A 43 -12.93 12.19 -1.19
N PRO A 44 -12.55 10.93 -0.95
CA PRO A 44 -13.11 10.19 0.16
C PRO A 44 -12.70 10.89 1.46
N ALA A 45 -13.69 11.20 2.29
CA ALA A 45 -13.51 11.74 3.63
C ALA A 45 -12.95 10.67 4.59
N VAL A 46 -11.91 9.94 4.18
CA VAL A 46 -11.14 9.10 5.08
C VAL A 46 -10.35 10.04 5.97
N VAL A 47 -11.02 10.55 7.00
CA VAL A 47 -10.34 11.12 8.16
C VAL A 47 -9.66 9.94 8.83
N ILE A 48 -8.44 9.62 8.39
CA ILE A 48 -7.55 8.80 9.21
C ILE A 48 -7.27 9.66 10.43
N ARG A 49 -8.12 9.52 11.45
CA ARG A 49 -7.96 10.15 12.75
C ARG A 49 -6.86 9.40 13.48
N SER A 50 -5.65 9.44 12.93
CA SER A 50 -4.46 9.19 13.73
C SER A 50 -4.49 10.20 14.87
N ILE A 51 -4.32 9.74 16.12
CA ILE A 51 -4.45 10.52 17.37
C ILE A 51 -3.63 11.84 17.35
N ILE A 52 -2.71 11.99 16.41
CA ILE A 52 -1.71 13.05 16.30
C ILE A 52 -1.87 13.90 15.02
N LEU A 53 -2.55 13.41 13.98
CA LEU A 53 -2.60 14.06 12.66
C LEU A 53 -4.02 14.06 12.09
N ASN A 54 -4.52 15.27 11.78
CA ASN A 54 -5.78 15.47 11.06
C ASN A 54 -5.46 15.52 9.55
N LEU A 55 -5.56 14.38 8.87
CA LEU A 55 -5.42 14.32 7.41
C LEU A 55 -6.77 14.61 6.76
N THR A 56 -6.77 15.58 5.84
CA THR A 56 -7.90 15.87 4.94
C THR A 56 -7.45 15.59 3.51
N TYR A 57 -8.28 14.91 2.73
CA TYR A 57 -8.02 14.75 1.30
C TYR A 57 -8.61 15.94 0.55
N VAL A 58 -7.82 16.54 -0.33
CA VAL A 58 -8.24 17.66 -1.19
C VAL A 58 -7.95 17.30 -2.64
N CYS A 59 -8.70 17.88 -3.56
CA CYS A 59 -8.51 17.66 -4.97
C CYS A 59 -7.41 18.60 -5.52
N MET A 60 -6.29 18.04 -5.96
CA MET A 60 -5.22 18.77 -6.63
C MET A 60 -4.83 18.08 -7.93
N ASP A 61 -4.73 18.85 -9.02
CA ASP A 61 -4.35 18.35 -10.35
C ASP A 61 -5.23 17.16 -10.81
N ASN A 62 -6.53 17.22 -10.52
CA ASN A 62 -7.54 16.17 -10.75
C ASN A 62 -7.32 14.87 -9.94
N PHE A 63 -6.49 14.88 -8.90
CA PHE A 63 -6.27 13.74 -8.03
C PHE A 63 -6.42 14.09 -6.55
N CYS A 64 -6.98 13.17 -5.77
CA CYS A 64 -7.08 13.35 -4.32
C CYS A 64 -5.71 13.19 -3.67
N VAL A 65 -5.27 14.24 -3.00
CA VAL A 65 -4.02 14.26 -2.25
C VAL A 65 -4.30 14.49 -0.77
N SER A 66 -3.55 13.82 0.09
CA SER A 66 -3.68 14.04 1.54
C SER A 66 -2.93 15.31 1.96
N ARG A 67 -3.62 16.20 2.66
CA ARG A 67 -3.06 17.42 3.25
C ARG A 67 -3.18 17.35 4.76
N ILE A 68 -2.07 17.68 5.43
CA ILE A 68 -2.07 17.82 6.89
C ILE A 68 -2.73 19.17 7.21
N ALA A 69 -3.92 19.13 7.83
CA ALA A 69 -4.51 20.32 8.42
C ALA A 69 -3.75 20.63 9.72
N ARG A 70 -2.71 21.47 9.63
CA ARG A 70 -2.13 22.11 10.82
C ARG A 70 -3.18 23.09 11.36
N ASN A 71 -3.71 22.77 12.53
CA ASN A 71 -4.42 23.74 13.38
C ASN A 71 -3.42 24.73 13.99
#